data_AF-A0A1N7L4Q8-F1
#
_entry.id   AF-A0A1N7L4Q8-F1
#
_cell.length_a   1.000
_cell.length_b   1.000
_cell.length_c   1.000
_cell.angle_alpha   90.00
_cell.angle_beta   90.00
_cell.angle_gamma   90.00
#
_symmetry.space_group_name_H-M   'P 1'
#
loop_
_entity.id
_entity.type
_entity.pdbx_description
1 polymer ?
#
loop_
_entity_poly.entity_id
_entity_poly.type
_entity_poly.pdbx_seq_one_letter_code
_entity_poly.pdbx_strand_id
1 'polypeptide(L)'
;MDKKIQKVVCQPDYKRIYSDFIAVKCPEKKEFVKCFLSKDTLSLSDILKINNLLFDKNSAENQKHKSYDEKTILEMLEYQKKHKLNNTQLANHFKLSRNSVAKWKRMFLV
;
A
#
# COMPACT_ATOMS: atom_id res chain seq x y z
N MET A 1 -34.90 -6.38 28.55
CA MET A 1 -34.15 -7.53 28.00
C MET A 1 -33.13 -6.97 27.03
N ASP A 2 -32.05 -6.42 27.57
CA ASP A 2 -31.06 -5.70 26.77
C ASP A 2 -30.07 -6.70 26.20
N LYS A 3 -30.18 -6.94 24.88
CA LYS A 3 -29.23 -7.76 24.14
C LYS A 3 -27.87 -7.07 24.18
N LYS A 4 -26.96 -7.60 25.00
CA LYS A 4 -25.53 -7.28 24.96
C LYS A 4 -25.03 -7.54 23.53
N ILE A 5 -24.78 -6.47 22.78
CA ILE A 5 -24.11 -6.54 21.49
C ILE A 5 -22.71 -7.11 21.77
N GLN A 6 -22.50 -8.37 21.41
CA GLN A 6 -21.17 -8.96 21.44
C GLN A 6 -20.28 -8.10 20.54
N LYS A 7 -19.24 -7.53 21.13
CA LYS A 7 -18.19 -6.78 20.42
C LYS A 7 -17.53 -7.76 19.47
N VAL A 8 -18.01 -7.83 18.22
CA VAL A 8 -17.41 -8.66 17.17
C VAL A 8 -16.01 -8.12 16.97
N VAL A 9 -15.04 -8.80 17.57
CA VAL A 9 -13.63 -8.59 17.27
C VAL A 9 -13.43 -9.14 15.87
N CYS A 10 -13.76 -8.33 14.87
CA CYS A 10 -13.55 -8.63 13.46
C CYS A 10 -12.07 -8.42 13.16
N GLN A 11 -11.20 -9.20 13.82
CA GLN A 11 -9.80 -9.28 13.48
C GLN A 11 -9.72 -10.21 12.25
N PRO A 12 -9.18 -9.73 11.11
CA PRO A 12 -8.95 -10.58 9.96
C PRO A 12 -8.09 -11.77 10.34
N ASP A 13 -8.40 -12.95 9.79
CA ASP A 13 -7.53 -14.13 9.93
C ASP A 13 -6.31 -13.94 9.01
N TYR A 14 -5.32 -13.20 9.52
CA TYR A 14 -4.09 -12.91 8.79
C TYR A 14 -3.33 -14.16 8.40
N LYS A 15 -3.44 -15.24 9.19
CA LYS A 15 -2.77 -16.51 8.89
C LYS A 15 -3.33 -17.11 7.60
N ARG A 16 -4.65 -17.16 7.50
CA ARG A 16 -5.34 -17.65 6.30
C ARG A 16 -5.15 -16.73 5.09
N ILE A 17 -5.23 -15.41 5.29
CA ILE A 17 -5.02 -14.43 4.22
C ILE A 17 -3.62 -14.59 3.63
N TYR A 18 -2.58 -14.65 4.48
CA TYR A 18 -1.22 -14.80 3.99
C TYR A 18 -0.94 -16.19 3.40
N SER A 19 -1.50 -17.27 3.97
CA SER A 19 -1.33 -18.61 3.39
C SER A 19 -1.90 -18.70 1.98
N ASP A 20 -3.11 -18.16 1.78
CA ASP A 20 -3.79 -18.18 0.49
C ASP A 20 -3.06 -17.28 -0.51
N PHE A 21 -2.65 -16.08 -0.07
CA PHE A 21 -1.86 -15.17 -0.90
C PHE A 21 -0.55 -15.80 -1.37
N ILE A 22 0.20 -16.43 -0.47
CA ILE A 22 1.49 -17.07 -0.78
C ILE A 22 1.30 -18.25 -1.73
N ALA A 23 0.27 -19.07 -1.51
CA ALA A 23 -0.03 -20.20 -2.37
C ALA A 23 -0.32 -19.78 -3.83
N VAL A 24 -0.96 -18.63 -4.02
CA VAL A 24 -1.35 -18.13 -5.35
C VAL A 24 -0.26 -17.28 -6.01
N LYS A 25 0.41 -16.39 -5.26
CA LYS A 25 1.27 -15.35 -5.85
C LYS A 25 2.77 -15.62 -5.75
N CYS A 26 3.25 -16.20 -4.65
CA CYS A 26 4.69 -16.26 -4.36
C CYS A 26 5.05 -17.54 -3.59
N PRO A 27 4.89 -18.75 -4.20
CA PRO A 27 5.19 -20.01 -3.53
C PRO A 27 6.66 -20.11 -3.10
N GLU A 28 7.58 -19.46 -3.82
CA GLU A 28 9.00 -19.34 -3.49
C GLU A 28 9.28 -18.68 -2.13
N LYS A 29 8.42 -17.76 -1.68
CA LYS A 29 8.59 -17.04 -0.41
C LYS A 29 7.98 -17.79 0.78
N LYS A 30 7.36 -18.95 0.53
CA LYS A 30 6.65 -19.74 1.55
C LYS A 30 7.56 -20.13 2.69
N GLU A 31 8.82 -20.50 2.41
CA GLU A 31 9.77 -20.91 3.44
C GLU A 31 10.11 -19.78 4.42
N PHE A 32 10.27 -18.56 3.91
CA PHE A 32 10.57 -17.39 4.74
C PHE A 32 9.38 -16.96 5.62
N VAL A 33 8.15 -17.14 5.13
CA VAL A 33 6.94 -16.77 5.87
C VAL A 33 6.45 -17.90 6.78
N LYS A 34 6.87 -19.15 6.54
CA LYS A 34 6.51 -20.33 7.35
C LYS A 34 6.83 -20.13 8.83
N CYS A 35 7.97 -19.53 9.16
CA CYS A 35 8.36 -19.23 10.54
C CYS A 35 7.33 -18.35 11.28
N PHE A 36 6.71 -17.41 10.56
CA PHE A 36 5.68 -16.54 11.13
C PHE A 36 4.31 -17.24 11.18
N LEU A 37 3.94 -18.00 10.16
CA LEU A 37 2.67 -18.73 10.10
C LEU A 37 2.59 -19.91 11.10
N SER A 38 3.73 -20.41 11.57
CA SER A 38 3.80 -21.43 12.62
C SER A 38 3.40 -20.90 14.01
N LYS A 39 3.33 -19.58 14.20
CA LYS A 39 2.87 -18.99 15.47
C LYS A 39 1.35 -19.15 15.64
N ASP A 40 0.91 -19.25 16.89
CA ASP A 40 -0.51 -19.34 17.23
C ASP A 40 -1.26 -18.02 16.97
N THR A 41 -0.58 -16.90 17.19
CA THR A 41 -1.11 -15.56 16.91
C THR A 41 -0.08 -14.72 16.18
N LEU A 42 -0.52 -14.00 15.15
CA LEU A 42 0.30 -13.02 14.46
C LEU A 42 0.16 -11.67 15.16
N SER A 43 1.25 -11.20 15.76
CA SER A 43 1.30 -9.83 16.28
C SER A 43 1.32 -8.82 15.12
N LEU A 44 0.95 -7.57 15.39
CA LEU A 44 1.07 -6.48 14.40
C LEU A 44 2.50 -6.36 13.84
N SER A 45 3.52 -6.61 14.67
CA SER A 45 4.93 -6.63 14.27
C SER A 45 5.22 -7.76 13.29
N ASP A 46 4.66 -8.95 13.53
CA ASP A 46 4.80 -10.09 12.61
C ASP A 46 4.11 -9.80 11.27
N ILE A 47 2.90 -9.23 11.29
CA ILE A 47 2.16 -8.81 10.09
C ILE A 47 2.99 -7.83 9.26
N LEU A 48 3.57 -6.80 9.89
CA LEU A 48 4.41 -5.82 9.21
C LEU A 48 5.66 -6.46 8.59
N LYS A 49 6.29 -7.41 9.29
CA LYS A 49 7.46 -8.14 8.77
C LYS A 49 7.08 -9.02 7.58
N ILE A 50 5.99 -9.78 7.67
CA ILE A 50 5.46 -10.58 6.57
C ILE A 50 5.15 -9.68 5.37
N ASN A 51 4.48 -8.55 5.59
CA ASN A 51 4.13 -7.61 4.53
C ASN A 51 5.39 -7.07 3.82
N ASN A 52 6.40 -6.65 4.57
CA ASN A 52 7.67 -6.18 3.99
C ASN A 52 8.46 -7.28 3.26
N LEU A 53 8.34 -8.54 3.70
CA LEU A 53 9.01 -9.69 3.08
C LEU A 53 8.31 -10.14 1.80
N LEU A 54 6.97 -10.13 1.81
CA LEU A 54 6.14 -10.48 0.66
C LEU A 54 6.19 -9.38 -0.41
N PHE A 55 6.01 -8.12 -0.01
CA PHE A 55 6.01 -6.96 -0.89
C PHE A 55 7.36 -6.27 -0.84
N ASP A 56 8.17 -6.55 -1.85
CA ASP A 56 9.48 -5.90 -2.00
C ASP A 56 9.29 -4.38 -2.13
N LYS A 57 9.96 -3.59 -1.28
CA LYS A 57 9.80 -2.11 -1.26
C LYS A 57 10.24 -1.44 -2.57
N ASN A 58 10.94 -2.18 -3.43
CA ASN A 58 11.58 -1.69 -4.64
C ASN A 58 10.87 -2.09 -5.93
N SER A 59 9.76 -2.83 -5.88
CA SER A 59 9.03 -3.12 -7.11
C SER A 59 8.34 -1.86 -7.59
N ALA A 60 8.63 -1.44 -8.83
CA ALA A 60 7.90 -0.40 -9.53
C ALA A 60 6.37 -0.65 -9.55
N GLU A 61 5.94 -1.89 -9.27
CA GLU A 61 4.54 -2.28 -9.10
C GLU A 61 3.85 -1.65 -7.88
N ASN A 62 4.56 -1.40 -6.77
CA ASN A 62 3.97 -0.71 -5.62
C ASN A 62 3.58 0.73 -5.93
N GLN A 63 4.12 1.34 -7.00
CA GLN A 63 3.69 2.66 -7.47
C GLN A 63 2.33 2.60 -8.19
N LYS A 64 1.95 1.45 -8.77
CA LYS A 64 0.68 1.30 -9.51
C LYS A 64 -0.54 1.26 -8.59
N HIS A 65 -0.37 0.85 -7.34
CA HIS A 65 -1.47 0.71 -6.37
C HIS A 65 -1.65 1.92 -5.46
N LYS A 66 -0.88 3.00 -5.66
CA LYS A 66 -1.07 4.24 -4.90
C LYS A 66 -2.38 4.90 -5.34
N SER A 67 -3.37 4.89 -4.46
CA SER A 67 -4.60 5.67 -4.62
C SER A 67 -4.40 6.99 -3.88
N TYR A 68 -4.33 8.09 -4.63
CA TYR A 68 -4.25 9.44 -4.09
C TYR A 68 -5.66 10.03 -4.04
N ASP A 69 -6.05 10.59 -2.90
CA ASP A 69 -7.27 11.38 -2.81
C ASP A 69 -7.07 12.74 -3.51
N GLU A 70 -8.18 13.41 -3.83
CA GLU A 70 -8.18 14.69 -4.53
C GLU A 70 -7.33 15.75 -3.80
N LYS A 71 -7.46 15.79 -2.46
CA LYS A 71 -6.71 16.72 -1.63
C LYS A 71 -5.20 16.52 -1.78
N THR A 72 -4.71 15.28 -1.69
CA THR A 72 -3.28 15.01 -1.87
C THR A 72 -2.82 15.39 -3.29
N ILE A 73 -3.63 15.16 -4.32
CA ILE A 73 -3.28 15.54 -5.69
C ILE A 73 -3.11 17.07 -5.80
N LEU A 74 -4.04 17.85 -5.24
CA LEU A 74 -3.96 19.31 -5.25
C LEU A 74 -2.72 19.83 -4.49
N GLU A 75 -2.44 19.28 -3.30
CA GLU A 75 -1.24 19.62 -2.52
C GLU A 75 0.06 19.33 -3.32
N MET A 76 0.11 18.20 -4.05
CA MET A 76 1.25 17.88 -4.91
C MET A 76 1.40 18.86 -6.08
N LEU A 77 0.30 19.30 -6.69
CA LEU A 77 0.33 20.30 -7.76
C LEU A 77 0.70 21.70 -7.25
N GLU A 78 0.26 22.09 -6.06
CA GLU A 78 0.71 23.32 -5.41
C GLU A 78 2.20 23.27 -5.08
N TYR A 79 2.69 22.14 -4.59
CA TYR A 79 4.12 21.92 -4.36
C TYR A 79 4.92 22.13 -5.65
N GLN A 80 4.41 21.66 -6.79
CA GLN A 80 5.02 21.91 -8.09
C GLN A 80 5.17 23.41 -8.38
N LYS A 81 4.11 24.19 -8.17
CA LYS A 81 4.11 25.65 -8.41
C LYS A 81 5.05 26.37 -7.45
N LYS A 82 4.98 26.06 -6.16
CA LYS A 82 5.80 26.66 -5.10
C LYS A 82 7.29 26.45 -5.33
N HIS A 83 7.69 25.26 -5.78
CA HIS A 83 9.08 24.89 -6.01
C HIS A 83 9.53 25.04 -7.49
N LYS A 84 8.67 25.57 -8.37
CA LYS A 84 8.93 25.77 -9.80
C LYS A 84 9.46 24.50 -10.50
N LEU A 85 8.88 23.35 -10.16
CA LEU A 85 9.30 22.05 -10.69
C LEU A 85 8.62 21.75 -12.04
N ASN A 86 9.35 21.10 -12.94
CA ASN A 86 8.74 20.50 -14.14
C ASN A 86 8.04 19.17 -13.80
N ASN A 87 7.22 18.66 -14.73
CA ASN A 87 6.45 17.44 -14.51
C ASN A 87 7.33 16.22 -14.21
N THR A 88 8.53 16.14 -14.81
CA THR A 88 9.48 15.05 -14.59
C THR A 88 10.09 15.12 -13.18
N GLN A 89 10.47 16.30 -12.72
CA GLN A 89 11.04 16.51 -11.39
C GLN A 89 10.01 16.21 -10.29
N LEU A 90 8.77 16.69 -10.45
CA LEU A 90 7.69 16.38 -9.52
C LEU A 90 7.40 14.88 -9.49
N ALA A 91 7.33 14.25 -10.67
CA ALA A 91 7.09 12.83 -10.81
C ALA A 91 8.20 12.00 -10.14
N ASN A 92 9.48 12.38 -10.31
CA ASN A 92 10.60 11.72 -9.65
C ASN A 92 10.54 11.88 -8.13
N HIS A 93 10.19 13.07 -7.64
CA HIS A 93 10.07 13.35 -6.20
C HIS A 93 9.03 12.46 -5.52
N PHE A 94 7.84 12.33 -6.12
CA PHE A 94 6.73 11.54 -5.57
C PHE A 94 6.69 10.08 -6.07
N LYS A 95 7.66 9.68 -6.89
CA LYS A 95 7.73 8.36 -7.54
C LYS A 95 6.42 8.03 -8.28
N LEU A 96 6.10 8.91 -9.23
CA LEU A 96 4.93 8.88 -10.11
C LEU A 96 5.38 8.84 -11.57
N SER A 97 4.47 8.55 -12.49
CA SER A 97 4.73 8.77 -13.92
C SER A 97 4.53 10.25 -14.28
N ARG A 98 5.36 10.78 -15.18
CA ARG A 98 5.16 12.15 -15.74
C ARG A 98 3.77 12.31 -16.38
N ASN A 99 3.21 11.22 -16.90
CA ASN A 99 1.90 11.19 -17.53
C ASN A 99 0.78 11.33 -16.49
N SER A 100 0.97 10.81 -15.27
CA SER A 100 0.03 10.99 -14.16
C SER A 100 -0.08 12.46 -13.77
N VAL A 101 1.06 13.14 -13.64
CA VAL A 101 1.10 14.59 -13.35
C VAL A 101 0.42 15.39 -14.47
N ALA A 102 0.71 15.07 -15.73
CA ALA A 102 0.05 15.72 -16.87
C ALA A 102 -1.47 15.49 -16.88
N LYS A 103 -1.92 14.26 -16.55
CA LYS A 103 -3.35 13.92 -16.44
C LYS A 103 -4.03 14.72 -15.32
N TRP A 104 -3.40 14.83 -14.16
CA TRP A 104 -3.92 15.61 -13.02
C TRP A 104 -4.05 17.09 -13.36
N LYS A 105 -3.03 17.70 -13.97
CA LYS A 105 -3.12 19.10 -14.40
C LYS A 105 -4.29 19.36 -15.35
N ARG A 106 -4.56 18.42 -16.27
CA ARG A 106 -5.71 18.50 -17.17
C ARG A 106 -7.05 18.31 -16.45
N MET A 107 -7.12 17.40 -15.48
CA MET A 107 -8.34 17.15 -14.69
C MET A 107 -8.71 18.33 -13.80
N PHE A 108 -7.71 18.96 -13.18
CA PHE A 108 -7.91 20.05 -12.22
C PHE A 108 -7.76 21.45 -12.85
N LEU A 109 -7.49 21.55 -14.16
CA LEU A 109 -7.30 22.81 -14.90
C LEU A 109 -6.23 23.74 -14.27
N VAL A 110 -5.11 23.16 -13.81
CA VAL A 110 -4.04 23.82 -13.02
C VAL A 110 -2.79 24.18 -13.80
#